data_AF-A0A2R7RG28-F1
#
_entry.id   AF-A0A2R7RG28-F1
#
_cell.length_a   1.000
_cell.length_b   1.000
_cell.length_c   1.000
_cell.angle_alpha   90.00
_cell.angle_beta   90.00
_cell.angle_gamma   90.00
#
_symmetry.space_group_name_H-M   'P 1'
#
loop_
_entity.id
_entity.type
_entity.pdbx_description
1 polymer ?
#
loop_
_entity_poly.entity_id
_entity_poly.type
_entity_poly.pdbx_seq_one_letter_code
_entity_poly.pdbx_strand_id
1 'polypeptide(L)'
;MGALWIRVLGPLKVIAGGTPVSVGSGKLRIVLETLALRSNSVVAADFLAEAVWDGRPPAQPGPQLQVYVANLRRLLEPDRPKGVPSQRLASKPGGYLLAVVEDELDLLQFRARVAAGESAVQAGDLTGGGEQLRQAVELFTGPACPDLADVELLGPDLDELEEARLDAHQDLIDVELALGRHGTLVGELKRLVQQHPYRERLWAALVLAQYRADRQADA
;
A
#
# COMPACT_ATOMS: atom_id res chain seq x y z
N MET A 1 -16.10 7.39 16.94
CA MET A 1 -14.65 7.15 16.78
C MET A 1 -14.06 8.37 16.11
N GLY A 2 -12.93 8.89 16.59
CA GLY A 2 -12.22 9.97 15.87
C GLY A 2 -11.75 9.46 14.51
N ALA A 3 -11.67 10.37 13.53
CA ALA A 3 -11.16 10.05 12.19
C ALA A 3 -9.73 9.50 12.31
N LEU A 4 -9.52 8.29 11.80
CA LEU A 4 -8.22 7.66 11.65
C LEU A 4 -7.90 7.63 10.16
N TRP A 5 -6.69 8.01 9.79
CA TRP A 5 -6.19 7.81 8.43
C TRP A 5 -4.72 7.42 8.48
N ILE A 6 -4.37 6.35 7.78
CA ILE A 6 -3.03 5.78 7.72
C ILE A 6 -2.62 5.71 6.26
N ARG A 7 -1.39 6.15 6.00
CA ARG A 7 -0.74 6.06 4.71
C ARG A 7 0.46 5.13 4.81
N VAL A 8 0.49 4.08 3.99
CA VAL A 8 1.64 3.16 3.86
C VAL A 8 2.10 2.97 2.41
N LEU A 9 1.41 3.53 1.42
CA LEU A 9 1.84 3.55 0.01
C LEU A 9 2.81 4.72 -0.25
N GLY A 10 3.89 4.72 0.52
CA GLY A 10 4.86 5.81 0.65
C GLY A 10 5.28 5.98 2.11
N PRO A 11 5.98 7.08 2.46
CA PRO A 11 6.37 7.34 3.84
C PRO A 11 5.18 7.32 4.80
N LEU A 12 5.33 6.60 5.93
CA LEU A 12 4.30 6.45 6.94
C LEU A 12 3.72 7.82 7.35
N LYS A 13 2.40 7.96 7.21
CA LYS A 13 1.65 9.09 7.79
C LYS A 13 0.46 8.56 8.55
N VAL A 14 0.21 9.16 9.70
CA VAL A 14 -0.94 8.83 10.55
C VAL A 14 -1.63 10.13 10.92
N ILE A 15 -2.95 10.16 10.76
CA ILE A 15 -3.83 11.20 11.29
C ILE A 15 -4.78 10.49 12.24
N ALA A 16 -4.85 10.93 13.50
CA ALA A 16 -5.80 10.42 14.47
C ALA A 16 -6.51 11.59 15.16
N GLY A 17 -7.84 11.52 15.24
CA GLY A 17 -8.65 12.61 15.80
C GLY A 17 -8.57 13.91 14.98
N GLY A 18 -8.25 13.81 13.68
CA GLY A 18 -8.03 14.98 12.81
C GLY A 18 -6.66 15.64 12.94
N THR A 19 -5.76 15.10 13.76
CA THR A 19 -4.40 15.63 13.97
C THR A 19 -3.33 14.68 13.44
N PRO A 20 -2.27 15.19 12.78
CA PRO A 20 -1.11 14.39 12.44
C PRO A 20 -0.43 13.80 13.68
N VAL A 21 -0.07 12.52 13.60
CA VAL A 21 0.56 11.76 14.69
C VAL A 21 1.95 11.31 14.28
N SER A 22 2.95 11.65 15.10
CA SER A 22 4.32 11.18 14.90
C SER A 22 4.52 9.80 15.53
N VAL A 23 4.79 8.79 14.69
CA VAL A 23 5.17 7.46 15.15
C VAL A 23 6.69 7.42 15.33
N GLY A 24 7.13 7.77 16.54
CA GLY A 24 8.50 8.20 16.81
C GLY A 24 9.59 7.17 16.50
N SER A 25 9.49 5.93 17.01
CA SER A 25 10.57 4.93 16.85
C SER A 25 10.37 4.06 15.60
N GLY A 26 11.46 3.67 14.94
CA GLY A 26 11.42 2.75 13.80
C GLY A 26 10.71 1.43 14.15
N LYS A 27 10.94 0.89 15.36
CA LYS A 27 10.24 -0.31 15.84
C LYS A 27 8.72 -0.13 15.96
N LEU A 28 8.23 1.04 16.39
CA LEU A 28 6.79 1.33 16.40
C LEU A 28 6.23 1.40 14.98
N ARG A 29 6.99 2.00 14.05
CA ARG A 29 6.62 2.08 12.64
C ARG A 29 6.57 0.70 11.99
N ILE A 30 7.57 -0.16 12.24
CA ILE A 30 7.56 -1.56 11.78
C ILE A 30 6.31 -2.30 12.26
N VAL A 31 5.96 -2.21 13.56
CA VAL A 31 4.72 -2.84 14.06
C VAL A 31 3.48 -2.31 13.34
N LEU A 32 3.37 -0.98 13.17
CA LEU A 32 2.20 -0.38 12.54
C LEU A 32 2.10 -0.70 11.05
N GLU A 33 3.18 -0.58 10.29
CA GLU A 33 3.23 -0.90 8.85
C GLU A 33 2.98 -2.39 8.61
N THR A 34 3.54 -3.28 9.45
CA THR A 34 3.28 -4.73 9.36
C THR A 34 1.78 -5.03 9.54
N LEU A 35 1.16 -4.40 10.55
CA LEU A 35 -0.27 -4.55 10.82
C LEU A 35 -1.16 -3.89 9.76
N ALA A 36 -0.70 -2.82 9.12
CA ALA A 36 -1.41 -2.15 8.03
C ALA A 36 -1.35 -2.98 6.73
N LEU A 37 -0.18 -3.52 6.40
CA LEU A 37 0.03 -4.42 5.26
C LEU A 37 -0.87 -5.66 5.36
N ARG A 38 -1.04 -6.15 6.59
CA ARG A 38 -1.95 -7.26 6.94
C ARG A 38 -3.21 -6.79 7.68
N SER A 39 -3.75 -5.64 7.26
CA SER A 39 -4.91 -5.01 7.89
C SER A 39 -6.12 -5.96 7.99
N ASN A 40 -6.93 -5.77 9.03
CA ASN A 40 -8.14 -6.55 9.32
C ASN A 40 -7.91 -8.06 9.50
N SER A 41 -6.66 -8.51 9.62
CA SER A 41 -6.27 -9.89 9.93
C SER A 41 -5.49 -9.96 11.24
N VAL A 42 -5.51 -11.12 11.91
CA VAL A 42 -4.69 -11.32 13.11
C VAL A 42 -3.26 -11.61 12.70
N VAL A 43 -2.33 -10.76 13.12
CA VAL A 43 -0.89 -10.99 12.98
C VAL A 43 -0.36 -11.57 14.28
N ALA A 44 0.33 -12.71 14.20
CA ALA A 44 0.88 -13.39 15.36
C ALA A 44 1.89 -12.51 16.11
N ALA A 45 1.90 -12.60 17.44
CA ALA A 45 2.83 -11.84 18.28
C ALA A 45 4.29 -12.21 18.00
N ASP A 46 4.57 -13.50 17.74
CA ASP A 46 5.91 -13.98 17.43
C ASP A 46 6.38 -13.45 16.06
N PHE A 47 5.50 -13.43 15.06
CA PHE A 47 5.79 -12.82 13.76
C PHE A 47 6.10 -11.33 13.87
N LEU A 48 5.31 -10.57 14.65
CA LEU A 48 5.59 -9.15 14.90
C LEU A 48 6.91 -8.96 15.63
N ALA A 49 7.27 -9.86 16.55
CA ALA A 49 8.57 -9.81 17.20
C ALA A 49 9.69 -10.03 16.18
N GLU A 50 9.61 -11.09 15.38
CA GLU A 50 10.61 -11.34 14.33
C GLU A 50 10.77 -10.15 13.38
N ALA A 51 9.67 -9.52 12.94
CA ALA A 51 9.73 -8.32 12.11
C ALA A 51 10.42 -7.13 12.81
N VAL A 52 10.10 -6.87 14.08
CA VAL A 52 10.64 -5.73 14.85
C VAL A 52 12.12 -5.85 15.17
N TRP A 53 12.63 -7.08 15.27
CA TRP A 53 14.01 -7.38 15.62
C TRP A 53 14.77 -8.09 14.51
N ASP A 54 14.27 -8.04 13.27
CA ASP A 54 14.93 -8.59 12.08
C ASP A 54 15.42 -10.04 12.28
N GLY A 55 14.50 -10.90 12.70
CA GLY A 55 14.77 -12.32 12.99
C GLY A 55 15.62 -12.58 14.25
N ARG A 56 16.02 -11.54 15.01
CA ARG A 56 16.85 -11.65 16.22
C ARG A 56 16.17 -11.04 17.46
N PRO A 57 14.98 -11.54 17.85
CA PRO A 57 14.28 -11.02 19.02
C PRO A 57 15.09 -11.27 20.31
N PRO A 58 14.92 -10.42 21.34
CA PRO A 58 15.46 -10.69 22.66
C PRO A 58 14.83 -11.97 23.23
N ALA A 59 15.46 -12.57 24.25
CA ALA A 59 14.99 -13.81 24.87
C ALA A 59 13.51 -13.78 25.33
N GLN A 60 12.99 -12.59 25.65
CA GLN A 60 11.58 -12.36 25.96
C GLN A 60 11.08 -11.10 25.22
N PRO A 61 10.58 -11.23 23.97
CA PRO A 61 10.14 -10.08 23.19
C PRO A 61 8.77 -9.54 23.62
N GLY A 62 7.95 -10.40 24.24
CA GLY A 62 6.57 -10.11 24.62
C GLY A 62 6.37 -8.79 25.40
N PRO A 63 7.07 -8.56 26.52
CA PRO A 63 6.92 -7.33 27.29
C PRO A 63 7.20 -6.06 26.47
N GLN A 64 8.23 -6.07 25.63
CA GLN A 64 8.59 -4.91 24.83
C GLN A 64 7.63 -4.69 23.66
N LEU A 65 7.15 -5.77 23.02
CA LEU A 65 6.10 -5.71 22.01
C LEU A 65 4.79 -5.16 22.60
N GLN A 66 4.42 -5.56 23.81
CA GLN A 66 3.24 -5.01 24.51
C GLN A 66 3.38 -3.51 24.78
N VAL A 67 4.58 -3.02 25.09
CA VAL A 67 4.85 -1.58 25.22
C VAL A 67 4.66 -0.87 23.89
N TYR A 68 5.15 -1.44 22.78
CA TYR A 68 4.94 -0.88 21.45
C TYR A 68 3.46 -0.79 21.09
N VAL A 69 2.70 -1.87 21.31
CA VAL A 69 1.26 -1.90 21.08
C VAL A 69 0.52 -0.91 21.99
N ALA A 70 0.89 -0.81 23.27
CA ALA A 70 0.29 0.15 24.18
C ALA A 70 0.52 1.60 23.75
N ASN A 71 1.71 1.92 23.23
CA ASN A 71 2.02 3.23 22.69
C ASN A 71 1.24 3.51 21.40
N LEU A 72 1.21 2.57 20.45
CA LEU A 72 0.40 2.72 19.23
C LEU A 72 -1.07 2.95 19.56
N ARG A 73 -1.63 2.23 20.52
CA ARG A 73 -3.01 2.44 20.97
C ARG A 73 -3.28 3.87 21.47
N ARG A 74 -2.33 4.48 22.18
CA ARG A 74 -2.46 5.88 22.63
C ARG A 74 -2.36 6.85 21.45
N LEU A 75 -1.52 6.54 20.48
CA LEU A 75 -1.31 7.36 19.28
C LEU A 75 -2.53 7.32 18.33
N LEU A 76 -3.09 6.13 18.09
CA LEU A 76 -4.21 5.92 17.18
C LEU A 76 -5.57 6.27 17.78
N GLU A 77 -5.67 6.29 19.11
CA GLU A 77 -6.89 6.59 19.85
C GLU A 77 -6.60 7.57 21.01
N PRO A 78 -6.22 8.83 20.72
CA PRO A 78 -5.78 9.80 21.73
C PRO A 78 -6.85 10.11 22.78
N ASP A 79 -8.13 10.12 22.37
CA ASP A 79 -9.27 10.40 23.25
C ASP A 79 -9.79 9.16 23.98
N ARG A 80 -9.15 7.99 23.80
CA ARG A 80 -9.63 6.75 24.43
C ARG A 80 -9.42 6.80 25.95
N PRO A 81 -10.46 6.59 26.75
CA PRO A 81 -10.33 6.54 28.20
C PRO A 81 -9.37 5.43 28.66
N LYS A 82 -8.68 5.68 29.77
CA LYS A 82 -7.80 4.67 30.40
C LYS A 82 -8.64 3.43 30.79
N GLY A 83 -8.08 2.24 30.56
CA GLY A 83 -8.73 0.96 30.89
C GLY A 83 -9.74 0.48 29.85
N VAL A 84 -10.11 1.30 28.87
CA VAL A 84 -11.00 0.87 27.78
C VAL A 84 -10.18 0.12 26.70
N PRO A 85 -10.64 -1.06 26.24
CA PRO A 85 -10.00 -1.78 25.15
C PRO A 85 -9.87 -0.92 23.89
N SER A 86 -8.81 -1.16 23.12
CA SER A 86 -8.65 -0.54 21.80
C SER A 86 -9.71 -1.05 20.83
N GLN A 87 -10.36 -0.14 20.11
CA GLN A 87 -11.23 -0.46 18.99
C GLN A 87 -10.43 -0.59 17.70
N ARG A 88 -9.30 0.13 17.59
CA ARG A 88 -8.42 0.10 16.41
C ARG A 88 -7.39 -1.01 16.44
N LEU A 89 -6.66 -1.19 17.55
CA LEU A 89 -5.58 -2.16 17.68
C LEU A 89 -5.94 -3.22 18.73
N ALA A 90 -6.75 -4.18 18.32
CA ALA A 90 -7.29 -5.23 19.19
C ALA A 90 -6.21 -6.27 19.53
N SER A 91 -6.21 -6.72 20.79
CA SER A 91 -5.53 -7.97 21.17
C SER A 91 -6.47 -9.13 20.85
N LYS A 92 -5.96 -10.13 20.14
CA LYS A 92 -6.67 -11.37 19.82
C LYS A 92 -5.86 -12.55 20.37
N PRO A 93 -6.46 -13.75 20.53
CA PRO A 93 -5.69 -14.93 20.87
C PRO A 93 -4.49 -15.09 19.91
N GLY A 94 -3.27 -15.15 20.45
CA GLY A 94 -2.03 -15.33 19.69
C GLY A 94 -1.46 -14.09 19.00
N GLY A 95 -2.13 -12.92 19.02
CA GLY A 95 -1.65 -11.79 18.23
C GLY A 95 -2.44 -10.49 18.34
N TYR A 96 -2.27 -9.65 17.32
CA TYR A 96 -2.86 -8.32 17.24
C TYR A 96 -3.53 -8.11 15.89
N LEU A 97 -4.57 -7.28 15.87
CA LEU A 97 -5.31 -6.93 14.66
C LEU A 97 -5.49 -5.41 14.62
N LEU A 98 -5.15 -4.82 13.48
CA LEU A 98 -5.47 -3.43 13.15
C LEU A 98 -6.80 -3.42 12.39
N ALA A 99 -7.83 -2.83 13.01
CA ALA A 99 -9.16 -2.66 12.45
C ALA A 99 -9.29 -1.27 11.82
N VAL A 100 -9.46 -1.27 10.50
CA VAL A 100 -9.59 -0.08 9.65
C VAL A 100 -10.65 -0.31 8.60
N VAL A 101 -11.43 0.73 8.28
CA VAL A 101 -12.31 0.72 7.10
C VAL A 101 -11.54 1.21 5.87
N GLU A 102 -12.13 1.03 4.68
CA GLU A 102 -11.49 1.34 3.40
C GLU A 102 -10.91 2.75 3.36
N ASP A 103 -11.69 3.74 3.79
CA ASP A 103 -11.38 5.17 3.74
C ASP A 103 -10.30 5.59 4.76
N GLU A 104 -9.88 4.70 5.66
CA GLU A 104 -8.90 4.96 6.71
C GLU A 104 -7.49 4.44 6.39
N LEU A 105 -7.32 3.67 5.32
CA LEU A 105 -6.03 3.11 4.92
C LEU A 105 -5.86 3.16 3.40
N ASP A 106 -4.85 3.88 2.93
CA ASP A 106 -4.56 4.02 1.50
C ASP A 106 -4.34 2.68 0.78
N LEU A 107 -3.80 1.66 1.45
CA LEU A 107 -3.70 0.30 0.91
C LEU A 107 -5.08 -0.33 0.62
N LEU A 108 -6.08 -0.09 1.46
CA LEU A 108 -7.45 -0.57 1.20
C LEU A 108 -8.11 0.24 0.10
N GLN A 109 -7.91 1.57 0.10
CA GLN A 109 -8.36 2.44 -0.99
C GLN A 109 -7.77 1.98 -2.33
N PHE A 110 -6.48 1.67 -2.39
CA PHE A 110 -5.82 1.16 -3.59
C PHE A 110 -6.52 -0.09 -4.12
N ARG A 111 -6.69 -1.11 -3.28
CA ARG A 111 -7.34 -2.37 -3.67
C ARG A 111 -8.78 -2.16 -4.15
N ALA A 112 -9.55 -1.31 -3.46
CA ALA A 112 -10.92 -0.98 -3.85
C ALA A 112 -10.99 -0.25 -5.20
N ARG A 113 -10.07 0.70 -5.44
CA ARG A 113 -9.99 1.46 -6.68
C ARG A 113 -9.59 0.59 -7.87
N VAL A 114 -8.64 -0.34 -7.69
CA VAL A 114 -8.29 -1.33 -8.72
C VAL A 114 -9.50 -2.17 -9.09
N ALA A 115 -10.17 -2.78 -8.09
CA ALA A 115 -11.35 -3.60 -8.33
C ALA A 115 -12.50 -2.83 -9.01
N ALA A 116 -12.73 -1.58 -8.60
CA ALA A 116 -13.73 -0.70 -9.23
C ALA A 116 -13.35 -0.35 -10.68
N GLY A 117 -12.07 -0.10 -10.93
CA GLY A 117 -11.54 0.17 -12.26
C GLY A 117 -11.71 -1.01 -13.21
N GLU A 118 -11.29 -2.20 -12.78
CA GLU A 118 -11.46 -3.44 -13.54
C GLU A 118 -12.94 -3.73 -13.85
N SER A 119 -13.80 -3.57 -12.85
CA SER A 119 -15.26 -3.76 -13.00
C SER A 119 -15.86 -2.80 -14.03
N ALA A 120 -15.46 -1.53 -14.02
CA ALA A 120 -15.93 -0.53 -14.96
C ALA A 120 -15.45 -0.83 -16.40
N VAL A 121 -14.17 -1.23 -16.55
CA VAL A 121 -13.62 -1.64 -17.86
C VAL A 121 -14.37 -2.85 -18.41
N GLN A 122 -14.64 -3.87 -17.58
CA GLN A 122 -15.42 -5.04 -17.97
C GLN A 122 -16.86 -4.69 -18.38
N ALA A 123 -17.45 -3.66 -17.77
CA ALA A 123 -18.76 -3.12 -18.13
C ALA A 123 -18.74 -2.21 -19.39
N GLY A 124 -17.57 -1.97 -19.99
CA GLY A 124 -17.39 -1.11 -21.16
C GLY A 124 -17.21 0.37 -20.84
N ASP A 125 -17.23 0.77 -19.57
CA ASP A 125 -16.92 2.13 -19.14
C ASP A 125 -15.41 2.33 -19.00
N LEU A 126 -14.75 2.52 -20.14
CA LEU A 126 -13.31 2.77 -20.18
C LEU A 126 -12.93 4.09 -19.48
N THR A 127 -13.80 5.11 -19.53
CA THR A 127 -13.46 6.42 -18.92
C THR A 127 -13.49 6.31 -17.40
N GLY A 128 -14.58 5.79 -16.83
CA GLY A 128 -14.68 5.55 -15.40
C GLY A 128 -13.63 4.56 -14.90
N GLY A 129 -13.38 3.49 -15.65
CA GLY A 129 -12.34 2.52 -15.34
C GLY A 129 -10.94 3.14 -15.25
N GLY A 130 -10.57 3.94 -16.26
CA GLY A 130 -9.28 4.65 -16.27
C GLY A 130 -9.15 5.69 -15.16
N GLU A 131 -10.24 6.37 -14.77
CA GLU A 131 -10.22 7.30 -13.63
C GLU A 131 -9.95 6.57 -12.30
N GLN A 132 -10.59 5.42 -12.06
CA GLN A 132 -10.36 4.63 -10.86
C GLN A 132 -8.92 4.10 -10.78
N LEU A 133 -8.42 3.52 -11.88
CA LEU A 133 -7.05 2.98 -11.94
C LEU A 133 -6.00 4.08 -11.78
N ARG A 134 -6.21 5.26 -12.37
CA ARG A 134 -5.33 6.42 -12.17
C ARG A 134 -5.28 6.84 -10.70
N GLN A 135 -6.44 6.99 -10.07
CA GLN A 135 -6.50 7.33 -8.65
C GLN A 135 -5.83 6.26 -7.77
N ALA A 136 -5.93 4.97 -8.14
CA ALA A 136 -5.24 3.89 -7.45
C ALA A 136 -3.72 4.04 -7.52
N VAL A 137 -3.17 4.26 -8.72
CA VAL A 137 -1.73 4.45 -8.94
C VAL A 137 -1.20 5.69 -8.21
N GLU A 138 -1.95 6.79 -8.21
CA GLU A 138 -1.55 8.07 -7.57
C GLU A 138 -1.47 7.99 -6.03
N LEU A 139 -2.06 6.95 -5.40
CA LEU A 139 -1.88 6.72 -3.96
C LEU A 139 -0.43 6.40 -3.60
N PHE A 140 0.34 5.84 -4.53
CA PHE A 140 1.76 5.59 -4.34
C PHE A 140 2.58 6.86 -4.55
N THR A 141 3.13 7.42 -3.46
CA THR A 141 4.09 8.56 -3.54
C THR A 141 5.55 8.16 -3.40
N GLY A 142 5.84 6.86 -3.47
CA GLY A 142 7.16 6.29 -3.30
C GLY A 142 7.06 4.78 -3.05
N PRO A 143 8.14 4.13 -2.61
CA PRO A 143 8.11 2.74 -2.16
C PRO A 143 7.07 2.54 -1.06
N ALA A 144 6.31 1.45 -1.13
CA ALA A 144 5.38 1.09 -0.07
C ALA A 144 6.13 0.63 1.18
N CYS A 145 5.61 0.99 2.36
CA CYS A 145 6.12 0.64 3.67
C CYS A 145 7.66 0.78 3.78
N PRO A 146 8.23 1.98 3.58
CA PRO A 146 9.68 2.14 3.52
C PRO A 146 10.40 1.80 4.84
N ASP A 147 9.72 1.81 6.00
CA ASP A 147 10.32 1.34 7.26
C ASP A 147 10.43 -0.20 7.31
N LEU A 148 9.79 -0.93 6.37
CA LEU A 148 9.88 -2.38 6.22
C LEU A 148 10.88 -2.83 5.14
N ALA A 149 11.52 -1.90 4.42
CA ALA A 149 12.38 -2.22 3.27
C ALA A 149 13.54 -3.17 3.62
N ASP A 150 14.07 -3.07 4.85
CA ASP A 150 15.17 -3.91 5.34
C ASP A 150 14.69 -5.12 6.18
N VAL A 151 13.37 -5.36 6.27
CA VAL A 151 12.80 -6.47 7.06
C VAL A 151 12.56 -7.66 6.16
N GLU A 152 13.55 -8.56 6.06
CA GLU A 152 13.54 -9.70 5.12
C GLU A 152 12.27 -10.57 5.20
N LEU A 153 11.73 -10.76 6.41
CA LEU A 153 10.52 -11.53 6.67
C LEU A 153 9.28 -11.01 5.92
N LEU A 154 9.26 -9.72 5.58
CA LEU A 154 8.16 -9.04 4.89
C LEU A 154 8.41 -8.85 3.39
N GLY A 155 9.56 -9.28 2.88
CA GLY A 155 9.90 -9.23 1.46
C GLY A 155 8.77 -9.75 0.55
N PRO A 156 8.21 -10.95 0.80
CA PRO A 156 7.12 -11.48 0.00
C PRO A 156 5.85 -10.60 -0.02
N ASP A 157 5.47 -10.02 1.13
CA ASP A 157 4.29 -9.14 1.21
C ASP A 157 4.53 -7.82 0.45
N LEU A 158 5.76 -7.30 0.48
CA LEU A 158 6.15 -6.07 -0.23
C LEU A 158 6.25 -6.30 -1.75
N ASP A 159 6.82 -7.44 -2.15
CA ASP A 159 6.91 -7.85 -3.55
C ASP A 159 5.52 -8.03 -4.16
N GLU A 160 4.59 -8.69 -3.45
CA GLU A 160 3.19 -8.84 -3.89
C GLU A 160 2.52 -7.47 -4.07
N LEU A 161 2.78 -6.52 -3.17
CA LEU A 161 2.22 -5.17 -3.27
C LEU A 161 2.82 -4.37 -4.44
N GLU A 162 4.12 -4.48 -4.71
CA GLU A 162 4.74 -3.82 -5.86
C GLU A 162 4.28 -4.45 -7.18
N GLU A 163 4.12 -5.77 -7.24
CA GLU A 163 3.54 -6.45 -8.40
C GLU A 163 2.11 -5.96 -8.66
N ALA A 164 1.27 -5.87 -7.63
CA ALA A 164 -0.09 -5.32 -7.75
C ALA A 164 -0.09 -3.86 -8.22
N ARG A 165 0.86 -3.04 -7.76
CA ARG A 165 1.05 -1.65 -8.22
C ARG A 165 1.35 -1.60 -9.71
N LEU A 166 2.26 -2.47 -10.18
CA LEU A 166 2.66 -2.53 -11.59
C LEU A 166 1.54 -3.04 -12.49
N ASP A 167 0.73 -3.99 -12.01
CA ASP A 167 -0.42 -4.52 -12.75
C ASP A 167 -1.50 -3.44 -12.92
N ALA A 168 -1.86 -2.73 -11.84
CA ALA A 168 -2.80 -1.61 -11.90
C ALA A 168 -2.33 -0.51 -12.86
N HIS A 169 -1.01 -0.27 -12.92
CA HIS A 169 -0.42 0.70 -13.84
C HIS A 169 -0.50 0.24 -15.30
N GLN A 170 -0.30 -1.05 -15.58
CA GLN A 170 -0.47 -1.63 -16.91
C GLN A 170 -1.94 -1.61 -17.37
N ASP A 171 -2.87 -1.90 -16.47
CA ASP A 171 -4.30 -1.83 -16.79
C ASP A 171 -4.72 -0.40 -17.12
N LEU A 172 -4.20 0.60 -16.39
CA LEU A 172 -4.40 2.01 -16.73
C LEU A 172 -3.87 2.34 -18.12
N ILE A 173 -2.65 1.90 -18.46
CA ILE A 173 -2.05 2.11 -19.78
C ILE A 173 -2.94 1.53 -20.87
N ASP A 174 -3.44 0.31 -20.70
CA ASP A 174 -4.27 -0.35 -21.71
C ASP A 174 -5.60 0.39 -21.92
N VAL A 175 -6.21 0.89 -20.84
CA VAL A 175 -7.41 1.73 -20.90
C VAL A 175 -7.12 3.05 -21.62
N GLU A 176 -6.02 3.72 -21.30
CA GLU A 176 -5.66 4.99 -21.92
C GLU A 176 -5.31 4.83 -23.42
N LEU A 177 -4.69 3.70 -23.80
CA LEU A 177 -4.49 3.33 -25.19
C LEU A 177 -5.81 3.05 -25.91
N ALA A 178 -6.76 2.36 -25.28
CA ALA A 178 -8.10 2.11 -25.82
C ALA A 178 -8.89 3.41 -26.02
N LEU A 179 -8.71 4.40 -25.13
CA LEU A 179 -9.28 5.74 -25.24
C LEU A 179 -8.56 6.66 -26.24
N GLY A 180 -7.51 6.18 -26.92
CA GLY A 180 -6.76 6.97 -27.90
C GLY A 180 -5.83 8.03 -27.30
N ARG A 181 -5.47 7.93 -26.02
CA ARG A 181 -4.64 8.94 -25.31
C ARG A 181 -3.12 8.64 -25.38
N HIS A 182 -2.70 7.98 -26.46
CA HIS A 182 -1.35 7.44 -26.68
C HIS A 182 -0.22 8.48 -26.62
N GLY A 183 -0.45 9.71 -27.10
CA GLY A 183 0.59 10.75 -27.17
C GLY A 183 1.17 11.14 -25.80
N THR A 184 0.38 10.98 -24.73
CA THR A 184 0.80 11.30 -23.36
C THR A 184 1.56 10.14 -22.67
N LEU A 185 1.40 8.90 -23.17
CA LEU A 185 1.94 7.69 -22.55
C LEU A 185 3.38 7.37 -22.96
N VAL A 186 3.85 7.82 -24.13
CA VAL A 186 5.18 7.41 -24.66
C VAL A 186 6.32 7.72 -23.69
N GLY A 187 6.31 8.89 -23.06
CA GLY A 187 7.35 9.27 -22.10
C GLY A 187 7.35 8.40 -20.84
N GLU A 188 6.16 8.11 -20.32
CA GLU A 188 5.96 7.24 -19.17
C GLU A 188 6.35 5.79 -19.46
N LEU A 189 5.89 5.25 -20.59
CA LEU A 189 6.22 3.89 -21.03
C LEU A 189 7.73 3.70 -21.22
N LYS A 190 8.44 4.68 -21.78
CA LYS A 190 9.91 4.64 -21.90
C LYS A 190 10.59 4.52 -20.53
N ARG A 191 10.10 5.22 -19.51
CA ARG A 191 10.62 5.13 -18.13
C ARG A 191 10.31 3.75 -17.53
N LEU A 192 9.11 3.25 -17.71
CA LEU A 192 8.68 1.98 -17.14
C LEU A 192 9.41 0.77 -17.74
N VAL A 193 9.65 0.73 -19.06
CA VAL A 193 10.41 -0.38 -19.67
C VAL A 193 11.88 -0.37 -19.24
N GLN A 194 12.45 0.80 -18.91
CA GLN A 194 13.80 0.87 -18.34
C GLN A 194 13.84 0.35 -16.89
N GLN A 195 12.78 0.62 -16.11
CA GLN A 195 12.65 0.16 -14.73
C GLN A 195 12.30 -1.34 -14.65
N HIS A 196 11.52 -1.85 -15.60
CA HIS A 196 11.02 -3.22 -15.62
C HIS A 196 11.23 -3.88 -16.99
N PRO A 197 12.49 -4.13 -17.40
CA PRO A 197 12.82 -4.53 -18.77
C PRO A 197 12.27 -5.90 -19.18
N TYR A 198 11.94 -6.77 -18.24
CA TYR A 198 11.43 -8.13 -18.49
C TYR A 198 9.89 -8.20 -18.57
N ARG A 199 9.17 -7.07 -18.46
CA ARG A 199 7.72 -7.01 -18.58
C ARG A 199 7.33 -6.76 -20.04
N GLU A 200 7.08 -7.81 -20.80
CA GLU A 200 6.74 -7.73 -22.24
C GLU A 200 5.50 -6.87 -22.53
N ARG A 201 4.51 -6.86 -21.63
CA ARG A 201 3.29 -6.04 -21.76
C ARG A 201 3.60 -4.54 -21.83
N LEU A 202 4.61 -4.06 -21.10
CA LEU A 202 5.06 -2.65 -21.16
C LEU A 202 5.73 -2.34 -22.50
N TRP A 203 6.52 -3.26 -23.04
CA TRP A 203 7.14 -3.11 -24.37
C TRP A 203 6.08 -3.08 -25.47
N ALA A 204 5.12 -4.01 -25.44
CA ALA A 204 4.02 -4.06 -26.39
C ALA A 204 3.20 -2.75 -26.37
N ALA A 205 2.91 -2.22 -25.18
CA ALA A 205 2.25 -0.92 -25.02
C ALA A 205 3.09 0.23 -25.57
N LEU A 206 4.42 0.24 -25.35
CA LEU A 206 5.33 1.26 -25.87
C LEU A 206 5.36 1.29 -27.40
N VAL A 207 5.49 0.13 -28.04
CA VAL A 207 5.45 -0.02 -29.50
C VAL A 207 4.12 0.49 -30.05
N LEU A 208 3.00 0.08 -29.44
CA LEU A 208 1.67 0.50 -29.87
C LEU A 208 1.45 2.01 -29.71
N ALA A 209 1.91 2.59 -28.60
CA ALA A 209 1.81 4.02 -28.33
C ALA A 209 2.63 4.85 -29.34
N GLN A 210 3.84 4.41 -29.66
CA GLN A 210 4.71 5.07 -30.65
C GLN A 210 4.15 4.97 -32.07
N TYR A 211 3.68 3.78 -32.46
CA TYR A 211 3.03 3.57 -33.74
C TYR A 211 1.80 4.49 -33.91
N ARG A 212 0.92 4.56 -32.91
CA ARG A 212 -0.27 5.44 -32.92
C ARG A 212 0.05 6.93 -32.81
N ALA A 213 1.27 7.29 -32.41
CA ALA A 213 1.75 8.66 -32.35
C ALA A 213 2.56 9.07 -33.61
N ASP A 214 2.41 8.35 -34.73
CA ASP A 214 3.12 8.56 -35.99
C ASP A 214 4.66 8.46 -35.86
N ARG A 215 5.15 7.67 -34.91
CA ARG A 215 6.59 7.41 -34.69
C ARG A 215 6.97 5.99 -35.07
N GLN A 216 6.60 5.57 -36.27
CA GLN A 216 6.83 4.20 -36.73
C GLN A 216 8.32 3.79 -36.76
N ALA A 217 9.24 4.73 -36.93
CA ALA A 217 10.68 4.43 -36.89
C ALA A 217 11.21 4.13 -35.47
N ASP A 218 10.50 4.59 -34.43
CA ASP A 218 10.85 4.32 -33.04
C ASP A 218 10.24 2.99 -32.54
N ALA A 219 9.11 2.57 -33.15
CA ALA A 219 8.28 1.42 -32.78
C ALA A 219 8.86 0.09 -33.24
#